data_AF-Q8KSB2-F1
#
_entry.id   AF-Q8KSB2-F1
#
_cell.length_a   1.000
_cell.length_b   1.000
_cell.length_c   1.000
_cell.angle_alpha   90.00
_cell.angle_beta   90.00
_cell.angle_gamma   90.00
#
_symmetry.space_group_name_H-M   'P 1'
#
loop_
_entity.id
_entity.type
_entity.pdbx_description
1 polymer ?
#
loop_
_entity_poly.entity_id
_entity_poly.type
_entity_poly.pdbx_seq_one_letter_code
_entity_poly.pdbx_strand_id
1 'polypeptide(L)'
;MIGAFKNQRPPFQIAYIENIDREKKQILISYFTYFDDCNSFRLNGRDTLPGYQKTVTNTFNEKLFTYEKRSWIPFEKEDDILTISLNGLMNENNLSKGTLFSKGISINKILSAFTPQAKYLTDGSWLLMDRETKADDNAEHFYRYMQTHHPEQRCYFVLNKSSIDWQRLKKDKFNLVEFGSIEYERRLEKASKIISSHLEAHINNYFGDNYDFSKKFIFLQHGITKDDLSQWFNTKKNLSGVITATIPEYNSIVEELNKYKIGKKETFLTGFPRHDKLLSGNIKGAKTILIVHTWRHYIMGTQIGKGANTRELNKAFMTTNYAKAWYNLLHSQELKNLIKNLGYKVIFAPHPNIEPYLNEFNIPQYIDVWKSAISRESMQSLFQQSNLLITDYSSIAFEMAFLGKQTIYYQFDKEEFRSGI
;
A
#
# COMPACT_ATOMS: atom_id res chain seq x y z
N MET A 1 -29.36 6.00 3.46
CA MET A 1 -30.12 6.38 4.66
C MET A 1 -31.56 5.86 4.64
N ILE A 2 -32.38 6.22 3.64
CA ILE A 2 -33.79 5.78 3.57
C ILE A 2 -33.92 4.25 3.44
N GLY A 3 -33.10 3.59 2.61
CA GLY A 3 -33.12 2.13 2.46
C GLY A 3 -32.85 1.39 3.77
N ALA A 4 -31.72 1.65 4.43
CA ALA A 4 -31.35 0.98 5.67
C ALA A 4 -32.29 1.24 6.85
N PHE A 5 -32.81 2.47 7.01
CA PHE A 5 -33.58 2.83 8.21
C PHE A 5 -35.10 2.82 8.01
N LYS A 6 -35.58 3.11 6.81
CA LYS A 6 -37.02 3.20 6.50
C LYS A 6 -37.50 2.08 5.58
N ASN A 7 -36.61 1.19 5.13
CA ASN A 7 -36.88 0.13 4.16
C ASN A 7 -37.60 0.67 2.89
N GLN A 8 -37.16 1.84 2.44
CA GLN A 8 -37.77 2.56 1.32
C GLN A 8 -36.71 2.91 0.26
N ARG A 9 -37.10 2.89 -1.02
CA ARG A 9 -36.25 3.35 -2.12
C ARG A 9 -36.14 4.87 -2.11
N PRO A 10 -34.98 5.45 -2.41
CA PRO A 10 -34.88 6.89 -2.55
C PRO A 10 -35.67 7.34 -3.80
N PRO A 11 -36.25 8.56 -3.79
CA PRO A 11 -37.04 9.07 -4.92
C PRO A 11 -36.20 9.32 -6.18
N PHE A 12 -34.88 9.41 -6.03
CA PHE A 12 -33.92 9.48 -7.12
C PHE A 12 -32.61 8.80 -6.69
N GLN A 13 -31.77 8.45 -7.66
CA GLN A 13 -30.44 7.91 -7.42
C GLN A 13 -29.43 8.59 -8.34
N ILE A 14 -28.20 8.74 -7.87
CA ILE A 14 -27.13 9.38 -8.61
C ILE A 14 -26.09 8.32 -8.95
N ALA A 15 -25.71 8.27 -10.23
CA ALA A 15 -24.50 7.57 -10.68
C ALA A 15 -23.36 8.59 -10.83
N TYR A 16 -22.19 8.24 -10.31
CA TYR A 16 -20.99 9.06 -10.36
C TYR A 16 -20.01 8.47 -11.36
N ILE A 17 -19.44 9.32 -12.21
CA ILE A 17 -18.28 8.96 -13.02
C ILE A 17 -17.03 9.31 -12.21
N GLU A 18 -16.35 8.27 -11.73
CA GLU A 18 -15.27 8.39 -10.74
C GLU A 18 -13.89 8.49 -11.40
N ASN A 19 -13.68 7.73 -12.48
CA ASN A 19 -12.38 7.63 -13.15
C ASN A 19 -12.52 7.10 -14.57
N ILE A 20 -11.43 7.15 -15.34
CA ILE A 20 -11.34 6.61 -16.70
C ILE A 20 -10.02 5.85 -16.90
N ASP A 21 -10.05 4.85 -17.77
CA ASP A 21 -8.87 4.12 -18.26
C ASP A 21 -8.85 4.23 -19.79
N ARG A 22 -8.05 5.17 -20.30
CA ARG A 22 -7.97 5.48 -21.73
C ARG A 22 -7.39 4.33 -22.54
N GLU A 23 -6.40 3.63 -21.99
CA GLU A 23 -5.72 2.52 -22.67
C GLU A 23 -6.66 1.33 -22.84
N LYS A 24 -7.46 1.02 -21.82
CA LYS A 24 -8.44 -0.07 -21.88
C LYS A 24 -9.81 0.38 -22.39
N LYS A 25 -9.98 1.67 -22.73
CA LYS A 25 -11.27 2.30 -23.09
C LYS A 25 -12.40 1.95 -22.12
N GLN A 26 -12.20 2.26 -20.84
CA GLN A 26 -13.19 1.98 -19.78
C GLN A 26 -13.46 3.22 -18.92
N ILE A 27 -14.69 3.31 -18.41
CA ILE A 27 -15.14 4.36 -17.50
C ILE A 27 -15.62 3.71 -16.21
N LEU A 28 -15.13 4.23 -15.08
CA LEU A 28 -15.56 3.77 -13.76
C LEU A 28 -16.81 4.55 -13.33
N ILE A 29 -17.89 3.81 -13.15
CA ILE A 29 -19.14 4.32 -12.63
C ILE A 29 -19.36 3.76 -11.23
N SER A 30 -19.70 4.62 -10.27
CA SER A 30 -20.14 4.22 -8.94
C SER A 30 -21.56 4.70 -8.64
N TYR A 31 -22.29 3.95 -7.81
CA TYR A 31 -23.58 4.38 -7.26
C TYR A 31 -23.85 3.65 -5.95
N PHE A 32 -24.71 4.23 -5.12
CA PHE A 32 -25.02 3.70 -3.79
C PHE A 32 -26.42 3.13 -3.74
N THR A 33 -26.56 1.89 -3.29
CA THR A 33 -27.86 1.23 -3.13
C THR A 33 -27.93 0.40 -1.86
N TYR A 34 -29.12 0.25 -1.30
CA TYR A 34 -29.40 -0.71 -0.22
C TYR A 34 -30.08 -1.97 -0.74
N PHE A 35 -30.83 -1.86 -1.83
CA PHE A 35 -31.57 -2.96 -2.45
C PHE A 35 -30.82 -3.48 -3.68
N ASP A 36 -30.95 -4.77 -3.95
CA ASP A 36 -30.40 -5.40 -5.15
C ASP A 36 -31.40 -5.27 -6.30
N ASP A 37 -31.46 -4.05 -6.86
CA ASP A 37 -32.38 -3.70 -7.93
C ASP A 37 -31.73 -3.89 -9.33
N CYS A 38 -32.56 -4.05 -10.37
CA CYS A 38 -32.10 -4.13 -11.75
C CYS A 38 -31.48 -2.79 -12.21
N ASN A 39 -30.22 -2.84 -12.64
CA ASN A 39 -29.46 -1.70 -13.16
C ASN A 39 -28.95 -2.03 -14.56
N SER A 40 -28.94 -1.06 -15.47
CA SER A 40 -28.41 -1.24 -16.82
C SER A 40 -27.55 -0.06 -17.26
N PHE A 41 -26.54 -0.37 -18.07
CA PHE A 41 -25.67 0.59 -18.74
C PHE A 41 -25.89 0.44 -20.23
N ARG A 42 -26.07 1.56 -20.95
CA ARG A 42 -26.30 1.56 -22.39
C ARG A 42 -25.34 2.49 -23.10
N LEU A 43 -24.80 2.05 -24.23
CA LEU A 43 -24.06 2.88 -25.18
C LEU A 43 -24.88 3.00 -26.47
N ASN A 44 -25.19 4.22 -26.87
CA ASN A 44 -26.06 4.50 -28.02
C ASN A 44 -27.37 3.69 -28.00
N GLY A 45 -27.94 3.53 -26.80
CA GLY A 45 -29.17 2.76 -26.56
C GLY A 45 -29.02 1.24 -26.52
N ARG A 46 -27.82 0.68 -26.76
CA ARG A 46 -27.55 -0.76 -26.66
C ARG A 46 -27.00 -1.11 -25.29
N ASP A 47 -27.51 -2.17 -24.67
CA ASP A 47 -27.02 -2.63 -23.37
C ASP A 47 -25.54 -3.02 -23.45
N THR A 48 -24.77 -2.64 -22.42
CA THR A 48 -23.37 -2.99 -22.26
C THR A 48 -23.12 -3.59 -20.89
N LEU A 49 -22.35 -4.67 -20.85
CA LEU A 49 -21.94 -5.30 -19.61
C LEU A 49 -20.67 -4.64 -19.07
N PRO A 50 -20.55 -4.44 -17.75
CA PRO A 50 -19.28 -4.03 -17.16
C PRO A 50 -18.20 -5.09 -17.40
N GLY A 51 -16.99 -4.64 -17.76
CA GLY A 51 -15.84 -5.55 -17.86
C GLY A 51 -15.32 -5.98 -16.49
N TYR A 52 -15.54 -5.15 -15.47
CA TYR A 52 -15.23 -5.45 -14.07
C TYR A 52 -16.29 -4.81 -13.17
N GLN A 53 -16.57 -5.47 -12.05
CA GLN A 53 -17.46 -4.96 -11.01
C GLN A 53 -16.85 -5.17 -9.63
N LYS A 54 -17.31 -4.34 -8.68
CA LYS A 54 -17.00 -4.43 -7.26
C LYS A 54 -18.16 -3.88 -6.44
N THR A 55 -18.62 -4.65 -5.45
CA THR A 55 -19.60 -4.22 -4.45
C THR A 55 -18.88 -3.99 -3.13
N VAL A 56 -18.93 -2.75 -2.64
CA VAL A 56 -18.33 -2.35 -1.37
C VAL A 56 -19.42 -2.23 -0.31
N THR A 57 -19.16 -2.78 0.87
CA THR A 57 -20.05 -2.69 2.02
C THR A 57 -19.69 -1.46 2.85
N ASN A 58 -20.62 -0.52 2.98
CA ASN A 58 -20.50 0.60 3.91
C ASN A 58 -21.38 0.33 5.14
N THR A 59 -20.77 0.35 6.32
CA THR A 59 -21.44 0.05 7.60
C THR A 59 -21.59 1.30 8.45
N PHE A 60 -22.67 1.36 9.25
CA PHE A 60 -22.85 2.32 10.33
C PHE A 60 -23.14 1.55 11.61
N ASN A 61 -22.33 1.73 12.66
CA ASN A 61 -22.34 0.91 13.88
C ASN A 61 -22.41 -0.60 13.56
N GLU A 62 -21.48 -1.07 12.71
CA GLU A 62 -21.34 -2.46 12.28
C GLU A 62 -22.52 -3.06 11.48
N LYS A 63 -23.61 -2.31 11.33
CA LYS A 63 -24.75 -2.70 10.51
C LYS A 63 -24.60 -2.19 9.09
N LEU A 64 -25.08 -2.96 8.12
CA LEU A 64 -25.14 -2.54 6.72
C LEU A 64 -25.89 -1.20 6.63
N PHE A 65 -25.23 -0.18 6.07
CA PHE A 65 -25.84 1.11 5.80
C PHE A 65 -26.16 1.30 4.31
N THR A 66 -25.23 0.93 3.43
CA THR A 66 -25.43 0.95 1.98
C THR A 66 -24.33 0.13 1.30
N TYR A 67 -24.65 -0.44 0.16
CA TYR A 67 -23.65 -0.89 -0.80
C TYR A 67 -23.21 0.28 -1.68
N GLU A 68 -21.95 0.27 -2.09
CA GLU A 68 -21.45 1.03 -3.23
C GLU A 68 -21.14 0.04 -4.36
N LYS A 69 -21.87 0.15 -5.47
CA LYS A 69 -21.63 -0.65 -6.67
C LYS A 69 -20.67 0.15 -7.56
N ARG A 70 -19.57 -0.47 -7.96
CA ARG A 70 -18.53 0.11 -8.82
C ARG A 70 -18.39 -0.76 -10.06
N SER A 71 -18.52 -0.16 -11.24
CA SER A 71 -18.56 -0.88 -12.53
C SER A 71 -17.68 -0.17 -13.55
N TRP A 72 -16.74 -0.92 -14.13
CA TRP A 72 -15.94 -0.45 -15.25
C TRP A 72 -16.63 -0.77 -16.56
N ILE A 73 -17.23 0.26 -17.16
CA ILE A 73 -18.00 0.15 -18.40
C ILE A 73 -17.05 0.35 -19.60
N PRO A 74 -16.92 -0.63 -20.50
CA PRO A 74 -16.16 -0.46 -21.73
C PRO A 74 -16.87 0.51 -22.67
N PHE A 75 -16.12 1.18 -23.54
CA PHE A 75 -16.64 1.95 -24.67
C PHE A 75 -15.81 1.70 -25.92
N GLU A 76 -16.39 1.91 -27.11
CA GLU A 76 -15.68 1.67 -28.37
C GLU A 76 -15.20 2.98 -28.99
N LYS A 77 -16.11 3.97 -29.05
CA LYS A 77 -15.87 5.26 -29.71
C LYS A 77 -16.12 6.42 -28.75
N GLU A 78 -15.47 7.54 -29.01
CA GLU A 78 -15.58 8.74 -28.17
C GLU A 78 -16.90 9.49 -28.39
N ASP A 79 -17.57 9.28 -29.53
CA ASP A 79 -18.89 9.85 -29.82
C ASP A 79 -20.05 9.03 -29.23
N ASP A 80 -19.77 7.87 -28.65
CA ASP A 80 -20.79 7.06 -27.98
C ASP A 80 -21.49 7.86 -26.86
N ILE A 81 -22.79 7.65 -26.70
CA ILE A 81 -23.60 8.24 -25.64
C ILE A 81 -23.86 7.18 -24.57
N LEU A 82 -23.31 7.42 -23.38
CA LEU A 82 -23.53 6.61 -22.19
C LEU A 82 -24.82 7.03 -21.48
N THR A 83 -25.69 6.06 -21.28
CA THR A 83 -26.92 6.19 -20.51
C THR A 83 -26.93 5.14 -19.39
N ILE A 84 -27.38 5.55 -18.21
CA ILE A 84 -27.40 4.72 -17.00
C ILE A 84 -28.85 4.67 -16.51
N SER A 85 -29.35 3.48 -16.23
CA SER A 85 -30.65 3.28 -15.57
C SER A 85 -30.42 2.53 -14.28
N LEU A 86 -30.86 3.13 -13.18
CA LEU A 86 -30.79 2.53 -11.85
C LEU A 86 -32.21 2.28 -11.33
N ASN A 87 -32.42 1.15 -10.67
CA ASN A 87 -33.72 0.70 -10.15
C ASN A 87 -34.84 0.62 -11.20
N GLY A 88 -34.50 0.29 -12.46
CA GLY A 88 -35.46 0.27 -13.57
C GLY A 88 -36.04 1.63 -13.97
N LEU A 89 -35.65 2.72 -13.30
CA LEU A 89 -35.95 4.09 -13.72
C LEU A 89 -34.82 4.56 -14.63
N MET A 90 -35.16 5.16 -15.77
CA MET A 90 -34.15 5.89 -16.54
C MET A 90 -33.70 7.08 -15.70
N ASN A 91 -32.43 7.10 -15.29
CA ASN A 91 -31.95 8.20 -14.48
C ASN A 91 -31.87 9.45 -15.34
N GLU A 92 -32.57 10.49 -14.88
CA GLU A 92 -32.47 11.83 -15.41
C GLU A 92 -31.28 12.60 -14.82
N ASN A 93 -30.32 11.96 -14.13
CA ASN A 93 -29.27 12.68 -13.38
C ASN A 93 -27.98 11.85 -13.18
N ASN A 94 -27.01 11.99 -14.08
CA ASN A 94 -25.63 11.49 -13.93
C ASN A 94 -24.70 12.59 -13.43
N LEU A 95 -23.73 12.29 -12.58
CA LEU A 95 -22.75 13.28 -12.11
C LEU A 95 -21.33 12.99 -12.64
N SER A 96 -20.73 13.97 -13.33
CA SER A 96 -19.29 13.96 -13.65
C SER A 96 -18.64 15.21 -13.06
N LYS A 97 -17.70 15.04 -12.14
CA LYS A 97 -17.01 16.15 -11.44
C LYS A 97 -17.96 17.26 -10.94
N GLY A 98 -19.10 16.88 -10.33
CA GLY A 98 -20.07 17.85 -9.80
C GLY A 98 -21.08 18.40 -10.81
N THR A 99 -20.99 18.04 -12.10
CA THR A 99 -21.94 18.46 -13.13
C THR A 99 -23.01 17.39 -13.36
N LEU A 100 -24.28 17.80 -13.37
CA LEU A 100 -25.45 16.94 -13.54
C LEU A 100 -25.86 16.80 -15.02
N PHE A 101 -26.21 15.60 -15.46
CA PHE A 101 -26.63 15.30 -16.84
C PHE A 101 -27.93 14.51 -16.87
N SER A 102 -28.91 14.97 -17.67
CA SER A 102 -30.26 14.41 -17.64
C SER A 102 -30.71 13.54 -18.80
N LYS A 103 -29.93 13.46 -19.88
CA LYS A 103 -30.29 12.71 -21.10
C LYS A 103 -29.10 11.93 -21.67
N GLY A 104 -28.39 11.22 -20.79
CA GLY A 104 -27.11 10.57 -21.13
C GLY A 104 -25.95 11.57 -21.25
N ILE A 105 -24.74 11.05 -21.45
CA ILE A 105 -23.52 11.85 -21.58
C ILE A 105 -22.61 11.22 -22.65
N SER A 106 -22.05 12.04 -23.54
CA SER A 106 -21.10 11.53 -24.53
C SER A 106 -19.76 11.15 -23.89
N ILE A 107 -19.15 10.08 -24.38
CA ILE A 107 -17.84 9.61 -23.92
C ILE A 107 -16.79 10.72 -24.05
N ASN A 108 -16.78 11.48 -25.15
CA ASN A 108 -15.85 12.59 -25.35
C ASN A 108 -15.98 13.64 -24.23
N LYS A 109 -17.21 13.97 -23.81
CA LYS A 109 -17.43 14.91 -22.70
C LYS A 109 -16.88 14.36 -21.38
N ILE A 110 -16.99 13.05 -21.16
CA ILE A 110 -16.36 12.38 -20.02
C ILE A 110 -14.84 12.46 -20.12
N LEU A 111 -14.25 12.03 -21.24
CA LEU A 111 -12.81 12.05 -21.45
C LEU A 111 -12.22 13.46 -21.31
N SER A 112 -12.92 14.47 -21.83
CA SER A 112 -12.59 15.88 -21.69
C SER A 112 -12.58 16.33 -20.23
N ALA A 113 -13.59 15.94 -19.43
CA ALA A 113 -13.65 16.26 -18.01
C ALA A 113 -12.48 15.67 -17.21
N PHE A 114 -11.89 14.56 -17.67
CA PHE A 114 -10.73 13.91 -17.06
C PHE A 114 -9.41 14.23 -17.78
N THR A 115 -9.38 15.21 -18.68
CA THR A 115 -8.15 15.59 -19.40
C THR A 115 -7.13 16.15 -18.42
N PRO A 116 -5.90 15.60 -18.41
CA PRO A 116 -4.85 16.11 -17.53
C PRO A 116 -4.44 17.52 -17.95
N GLN A 117 -3.95 18.31 -16.99
CA GLN A 117 -3.35 19.61 -17.31
C GLN A 117 -2.15 19.42 -18.26
N ALA A 118 -1.87 20.39 -19.12
CA ALA A 118 -0.83 20.28 -20.15
C ALA A 118 0.57 19.97 -19.58
N LYS A 119 0.89 20.46 -18.37
CA LYS A 119 2.15 20.12 -17.68
C LYS A 119 2.30 18.62 -17.37
N TYR A 120 1.18 17.89 -17.30
CA TYR A 120 1.16 16.44 -17.02
C TYR A 120 1.16 15.55 -18.26
N LEU A 121 1.30 16.13 -19.46
CA LEU A 121 1.50 15.36 -20.68
C LEU A 121 2.74 14.49 -20.54
N THR A 122 2.56 13.19 -20.80
CA THR A 122 3.57 12.19 -20.45
C THR A 122 4.62 12.00 -21.54
N ASP A 123 5.87 11.74 -21.11
CA ASP A 123 6.96 11.29 -21.99
C ASP A 123 7.17 9.76 -21.97
N GLY A 124 6.26 9.01 -21.34
CA GLY A 124 6.31 7.55 -21.21
C GLY A 124 7.28 7.00 -20.16
N SER A 125 8.03 7.86 -19.47
CA SER A 125 8.97 7.43 -18.42
C SER A 125 8.28 6.98 -17.13
N TRP A 126 8.92 6.12 -16.35
CA TRP A 126 8.40 5.65 -15.06
C TRP A 126 9.26 6.17 -13.91
N LEU A 127 8.60 6.53 -12.80
CA LEU A 127 9.25 6.85 -11.54
C LEU A 127 9.04 5.70 -10.56
N LEU A 128 10.14 5.16 -10.05
CA LEU A 128 10.17 4.08 -9.08
C LEU A 128 10.73 4.60 -7.76
N MET A 129 10.16 4.17 -6.62
CA MET A 129 10.71 4.44 -5.29
C MET A 129 10.25 3.44 -4.25
N ASP A 130 11.09 3.18 -3.24
CA ASP A 130 10.66 2.50 -2.02
C ASP A 130 10.16 3.53 -1.01
N ARG A 131 11.09 4.22 -0.33
CA ARG A 131 10.82 5.44 0.44
C ARG A 131 11.74 6.55 -0.05
N GLU A 132 11.43 7.79 0.27
CA GLU A 132 12.34 8.90 0.01
C GLU A 132 13.65 8.77 0.80
N THR A 133 13.62 8.13 1.97
CA THR A 133 14.78 8.02 2.87
C THR A 133 15.61 6.74 2.70
N LYS A 134 15.04 5.66 2.15
CA LYS A 134 15.68 4.35 2.11
C LYS A 134 15.18 3.51 0.93
N ALA A 135 16.09 2.74 0.33
CA ALA A 135 15.77 1.76 -0.72
C ALA A 135 15.62 0.36 -0.10
N ASP A 136 16.04 -0.69 -0.81
CA ASP A 136 16.05 -2.09 -0.34
C ASP A 136 14.65 -2.72 -0.14
N ASP A 137 13.65 -2.28 -0.90
CA ASP A 137 12.32 -2.89 -0.97
C ASP A 137 11.91 -3.20 -2.43
N ASN A 138 10.64 -3.52 -2.67
CA ASN A 138 10.14 -4.06 -3.94
C ASN A 138 10.46 -3.21 -5.17
N ALA A 139 10.47 -1.88 -5.06
CA ALA A 139 10.77 -1.00 -6.19
C ALA A 139 12.24 -1.06 -6.58
N GLU A 140 13.18 -1.22 -5.63
CA GLU A 140 14.60 -1.42 -5.96
C GLU A 140 14.76 -2.70 -6.79
N HIS A 141 14.20 -3.82 -6.33
CA HIS A 141 14.31 -5.09 -7.05
C HIS A 141 13.64 -5.04 -8.42
N PHE A 142 12.45 -4.44 -8.50
CA PHE A 142 11.76 -4.24 -9.78
C PHE A 142 12.57 -3.33 -10.73
N TYR A 143 13.22 -2.28 -10.21
CA TYR A 143 14.10 -1.43 -11.01
C TYR A 143 15.26 -2.23 -11.62
N ARG A 144 15.92 -3.10 -10.83
CA ARG A 144 17.02 -3.96 -11.32
C ARG A 144 16.56 -4.88 -12.43
N TYR A 145 15.37 -5.46 -12.28
CA TYR A 145 14.76 -6.28 -13.32
C TYR A 145 14.56 -5.47 -14.62
N MET A 146 13.95 -4.29 -14.53
CA MET A 146 13.73 -3.40 -15.67
C MET A 146 15.03 -2.94 -16.32
N GLN A 147 16.03 -2.55 -15.53
CA GLN A 147 17.35 -2.13 -16.03
C GLN A 147 18.03 -3.23 -16.85
N THR A 148 17.82 -4.50 -16.48
CA THR A 148 18.47 -5.65 -17.11
C THR A 148 17.67 -6.19 -18.31
N HIS A 149 16.35 -6.27 -18.20
CA HIS A 149 15.49 -6.97 -19.17
C HIS A 149 14.69 -6.03 -20.08
N HIS A 150 14.49 -4.78 -19.66
CA HIS A 150 13.69 -3.78 -20.37
C HIS A 150 14.39 -2.40 -20.43
N PRO A 151 15.65 -2.32 -20.92
CA PRO A 151 16.40 -1.07 -20.96
C PRO A 151 15.78 -0.01 -21.89
N GLU A 152 14.88 -0.40 -22.81
CA GLU A 152 14.08 0.50 -23.65
C GLU A 152 13.10 1.34 -22.84
N GLN A 153 12.60 0.82 -21.70
CA GLN A 153 11.72 1.55 -20.82
C GLN A 153 12.54 2.47 -19.91
N ARG A 154 12.39 3.78 -20.13
CA ARG A 154 13.06 4.79 -19.31
C ARG A 154 12.49 4.80 -17.88
N CYS A 155 13.30 4.31 -16.94
CA CYS A 155 12.99 4.29 -15.51
C CYS A 155 13.93 5.21 -14.73
N TYR A 156 13.36 5.96 -13.80
CA TYR A 156 14.06 6.78 -12.80
C TYR A 156 13.80 6.21 -11.41
N PHE A 157 14.84 6.18 -10.56
CA PHE A 157 14.70 5.76 -9.18
C PHE A 157 14.86 6.96 -8.26
N VAL A 158 13.84 7.25 -7.48
CA VAL A 158 13.79 8.46 -6.65
C VAL A 158 14.21 8.12 -5.23
N LEU A 159 15.14 8.91 -4.68
CA LEU A 159 15.69 8.74 -3.33
C LEU A 159 16.26 10.08 -2.84
N ASN A 160 16.39 10.28 -1.54
CA ASN A 160 17.15 11.40 -0.97
C ASN A 160 18.67 11.15 -1.11
N LYS A 161 19.45 12.19 -1.39
CA LYS A 161 20.90 12.13 -1.60
C LYS A 161 21.66 11.79 -0.32
N SER A 162 21.03 12.12 0.80
CA SER A 162 21.49 11.79 2.15
C SER A 162 21.24 10.33 2.54
N SER A 163 20.45 9.57 1.77
CA SER A 163 20.22 8.16 2.04
C SER A 163 21.52 7.36 1.97
N ILE A 164 21.68 6.41 2.89
CA ILE A 164 22.83 5.49 2.94
C ILE A 164 22.93 4.63 1.67
N ASP A 165 21.81 4.42 0.97
CA ASP A 165 21.72 3.60 -0.24
C ASP A 165 22.17 4.36 -1.50
N TRP A 166 22.17 5.70 -1.49
CA TRP A 166 22.41 6.52 -2.68
C TRP A 166 23.70 6.14 -3.41
N GLN A 167 24.81 6.02 -2.68
CA GLN A 167 26.12 5.72 -3.31
C GLN A 167 26.16 4.30 -3.89
N ARG A 168 25.53 3.32 -3.21
CA ARG A 168 25.44 1.93 -3.69
C ARG A 168 24.63 1.87 -4.99
N LEU A 169 23.45 2.49 -5.01
CA LEU A 169 22.59 2.50 -6.19
C LEU A 169 23.20 3.27 -7.36
N LYS A 170 23.92 4.37 -7.09
CA LYS A 170 24.66 5.11 -8.11
C LYS A 170 25.74 4.23 -8.76
N LYS A 171 26.47 3.45 -7.96
CA LYS A 171 27.46 2.47 -8.45
C LYS A 171 26.81 1.38 -9.30
N ASP A 172 25.59 0.98 -8.94
CA ASP A 172 24.76 0.04 -9.69
C ASP A 172 24.08 0.67 -10.93
N LYS A 173 24.49 1.88 -11.31
CA LYS A 173 24.03 2.61 -12.50
C LYS A 173 22.51 2.88 -12.51
N PHE A 174 21.91 3.05 -11.34
CA PHE A 174 20.54 3.54 -11.25
C PHE A 174 20.48 4.97 -11.78
N ASN A 175 19.42 5.28 -12.54
CA ASN A 175 19.07 6.65 -12.91
C ASN A 175 18.45 7.36 -11.70
N LEU A 176 19.30 7.74 -10.75
CA LEU A 176 18.88 8.36 -9.50
C LEU A 176 18.38 9.79 -9.70
N VAL A 177 17.27 10.11 -9.06
CA VAL A 177 16.68 11.45 -9.04
C VAL A 177 16.43 11.86 -7.59
N GLU A 178 16.88 13.06 -7.22
CA GLU A 178 16.76 13.56 -5.85
C GLU A 178 15.31 13.91 -5.53
N PHE A 179 14.73 13.25 -4.53
CA PHE A 179 13.37 13.53 -4.08
C PHE A 179 13.20 15.01 -3.69
N GLY A 180 12.12 15.65 -4.14
CA GLY A 180 11.83 17.06 -3.87
C GLY A 180 12.70 18.07 -4.63
N SER A 181 13.64 17.62 -5.47
CA SER A 181 14.39 18.53 -6.35
C SER A 181 13.55 19.01 -7.54
N ILE A 182 13.96 20.12 -8.15
CA ILE A 182 13.34 20.63 -9.39
C ILE A 182 13.36 19.56 -10.51
N GLU A 183 14.42 18.75 -10.57
CA GLU A 183 14.49 17.65 -11.53
C GLU A 183 13.45 16.57 -11.22
N TYR A 184 13.27 16.20 -9.94
CA TYR A 184 12.20 15.29 -9.53
C TYR A 184 10.83 15.81 -9.95
N GLU A 185 10.52 17.07 -9.68
CA GLU A 185 9.23 17.66 -10.02
C GLU A 185 8.98 17.62 -11.54
N ARG A 186 9.98 18.00 -12.34
CA ARG A 186 9.90 17.92 -13.82
C ARG A 186 9.70 16.49 -14.33
N ARG A 187 10.34 15.51 -13.70
CA ARG A 187 10.16 14.09 -14.05
C ARG A 187 8.79 13.59 -13.62
N LEU A 188 8.32 13.99 -12.45
CA LEU A 188 7.00 13.62 -11.92
C LEU A 188 5.88 14.16 -12.79
N GLU A 189 6.02 15.41 -13.24
CA GLU A 189 5.12 16.02 -14.21
C GLU A 189 4.99 15.18 -15.48
N LYS A 190 6.09 14.60 -15.99
CA LYS A 190 6.11 13.90 -17.29
C LYS A 190 6.00 12.37 -17.22
N ALA A 191 6.23 11.75 -16.07
CA ALA A 191 6.17 10.30 -15.94
C ALA A 191 4.78 9.77 -16.34
N SER A 192 4.67 8.60 -16.94
CA SER A 192 3.36 7.96 -17.18
C SER A 192 2.89 7.17 -15.96
N LYS A 193 3.84 6.68 -15.16
CA LYS A 193 3.59 5.81 -14.00
C LYS A 193 4.44 6.24 -12.80
N ILE A 194 3.82 6.17 -11.63
CA ILE A 194 4.51 6.18 -10.34
C ILE A 194 4.37 4.76 -9.79
N ILE A 195 5.49 4.11 -9.52
CA ILE A 195 5.54 2.72 -9.07
C ILE A 195 6.27 2.71 -7.73
N SER A 196 5.59 2.30 -6.67
CA SER A 196 6.12 2.51 -5.32
C SER A 196 5.82 1.36 -4.39
N SER A 197 6.78 1.01 -3.53
CA SER A 197 6.55 0.07 -2.40
C SER A 197 5.70 0.69 -1.30
N HIS A 198 5.47 2.01 -1.35
CA HIS A 198 4.81 2.84 -0.35
C HIS A 198 3.63 3.64 -0.92
N LEU A 199 2.61 3.94 -0.11
CA LEU A 199 1.32 4.53 -0.54
C LEU A 199 1.07 5.93 0.06
N GLU A 200 2.07 6.50 0.72
CA GLU A 200 2.01 7.75 1.45
C GLU A 200 1.62 8.93 0.53
N ALA A 201 0.97 9.95 1.09
CA ALA A 201 0.42 11.06 0.31
C ALA A 201 1.51 11.87 -0.40
N HIS A 202 2.68 12.06 0.22
CA HIS A 202 3.81 12.76 -0.41
C HIS A 202 4.42 12.02 -1.60
N ILE A 203 4.09 10.73 -1.78
CA ILE A 203 4.50 9.91 -2.92
C ILE A 203 3.40 9.90 -3.98
N ASN A 204 2.17 9.57 -3.58
CA ASN A 204 1.05 9.38 -4.50
C ASN A 204 0.43 10.68 -5.02
N ASN A 205 0.45 11.76 -4.22
CA ASN A 205 -0.15 13.06 -4.53
C ASN A 205 0.73 14.22 -4.03
N TYR A 206 1.98 14.27 -4.52
CA TYR A 206 3.00 15.24 -4.13
C TYR A 206 2.56 16.70 -4.31
N PHE A 207 2.00 17.07 -5.47
CA PHE A 207 1.59 18.45 -5.77
C PHE A 207 0.26 18.88 -5.12
N GLY A 208 -0.59 17.92 -4.70
CA GLY A 208 -1.88 18.23 -4.09
C GLY A 208 -2.91 18.87 -5.03
N ASP A 209 -2.65 18.94 -6.33
CA ASP A 209 -3.47 19.66 -7.32
C ASP A 209 -4.36 18.74 -8.17
N ASN A 210 -4.67 17.53 -7.66
CA ASN A 210 -5.43 16.48 -8.34
C ASN A 210 -4.79 15.98 -9.64
N TYR A 211 -3.46 16.00 -9.74
CA TYR A 211 -2.74 15.33 -10.83
C TYR A 211 -2.77 13.80 -10.73
N ASP A 212 -3.24 13.26 -9.61
CA ASP A 212 -3.45 11.83 -9.40
C ASP A 212 -4.18 11.22 -10.61
N PHE A 213 -5.26 11.84 -11.11
CA PHE A 213 -5.98 11.36 -12.31
C PHE A 213 -5.14 11.30 -13.60
N SER A 214 -4.03 12.03 -13.68
CA SER A 214 -3.14 12.04 -14.84
C SER A 214 -2.11 10.92 -14.85
N LYS A 215 -1.81 10.33 -13.68
CA LYS A 215 -0.71 9.37 -13.50
C LYS A 215 -1.23 8.05 -12.97
N LYS A 216 -0.80 6.95 -13.59
CA LYS A 216 -1.11 5.62 -13.05
C LYS A 216 -0.21 5.34 -11.86
N PHE A 217 -0.81 5.06 -10.71
CA PHE A 217 -0.07 4.64 -9.53
C PHE A 217 -0.10 3.11 -9.40
N ILE A 218 1.08 2.49 -9.27
CA ILE A 218 1.24 1.05 -9.05
C ILE A 218 1.87 0.85 -7.67
N PHE A 219 1.13 0.20 -6.78
CA PHE A 219 1.57 -0.10 -5.44
C PHE A 219 2.18 -1.51 -5.38
N LEU A 220 3.49 -1.56 -5.15
CA LEU A 220 4.26 -2.81 -5.03
C LEU A 220 4.17 -3.43 -3.64
N GLN A 221 3.52 -2.75 -2.68
CA GLN A 221 3.49 -3.09 -1.26
C GLN A 221 4.87 -3.17 -0.60
N HIS A 222 4.89 -3.21 0.74
CA HIS A 222 6.09 -3.35 1.58
C HIS A 222 5.97 -4.50 2.60
N GLY A 223 5.03 -5.40 2.36
CA GLY A 223 4.72 -6.55 3.21
C GLY A 223 3.33 -7.08 2.92
N ILE A 224 3.06 -8.32 3.34
CA ILE A 224 1.74 -8.94 3.14
C ILE A 224 0.68 -8.12 3.89
N THR A 225 -0.37 -7.72 3.18
CA THR A 225 -1.56 -7.10 3.76
C THR A 225 -2.35 -8.14 4.56
N LYS A 226 -2.13 -8.13 5.87
CA LYS A 226 -2.83 -9.01 6.83
C LYS A 226 -3.97 -8.34 7.58
N ASP A 227 -3.95 -7.02 7.68
CA ASP A 227 -4.95 -6.21 8.37
C ASP A 227 -5.81 -5.43 7.35
N ASP A 228 -6.97 -4.93 7.77
CA ASP A 228 -7.86 -4.13 6.92
C ASP A 228 -7.25 -2.74 6.64
N LEU A 229 -6.67 -2.57 5.46
CA LEU A 229 -6.10 -1.31 4.97
C LEU A 229 -7.03 -0.58 3.99
N SER A 230 -8.30 -0.98 3.89
CA SER A 230 -9.26 -0.42 2.94
C SER A 230 -9.38 1.10 3.03
N GLN A 231 -9.38 1.65 4.26
CA GLN A 231 -9.42 3.10 4.47
C GLN A 231 -8.28 3.82 3.76
N TRP A 232 -7.05 3.30 3.85
CA TRP A 232 -5.88 3.93 3.23
C TRP A 232 -5.91 3.79 1.70
N PHE A 233 -6.21 2.59 1.19
CA PHE A 233 -6.30 2.31 -0.23
C PHE A 233 -7.38 3.15 -0.92
N ASN A 234 -8.54 3.28 -0.28
CA ASN A 234 -9.68 4.01 -0.82
C ASN A 234 -9.44 5.52 -0.97
N THR A 235 -8.40 6.07 -0.35
CA THR A 235 -8.00 7.48 -0.57
C THR A 235 -7.25 7.71 -1.89
N LYS A 236 -6.82 6.65 -2.58
CA LYS A 236 -5.95 6.72 -3.77
C LYS A 236 -6.77 6.61 -5.05
N LYS A 237 -7.12 7.75 -5.65
CA LYS A 237 -8.02 7.78 -6.82
C LYS A 237 -7.37 7.24 -8.09
N ASN A 238 -6.05 7.27 -8.17
CA ASN A 238 -5.26 6.87 -9.34
C ASN A 238 -4.57 5.52 -9.21
N LEU A 239 -4.92 4.76 -8.17
CA LEU A 239 -4.42 3.42 -7.96
C LEU A 239 -4.86 2.51 -9.11
N SER A 240 -3.91 2.23 -9.99
CA SER A 240 -4.12 1.47 -11.24
C SER A 240 -3.60 0.03 -11.12
N GLY A 241 -2.80 -0.25 -10.09
CA GLY A 241 -2.27 -1.57 -9.80
C GLY A 241 -1.87 -1.72 -8.35
N VAL A 242 -2.16 -2.87 -7.77
CA VAL A 242 -1.66 -3.36 -6.48
C VAL A 242 -1.23 -4.80 -6.71
N ILE A 243 0.00 -5.13 -6.35
CA ILE A 243 0.44 -6.53 -6.36
C ILE A 243 0.14 -7.18 -5.02
N THR A 244 -0.22 -8.45 -4.99
CA THR A 244 -0.33 -9.29 -3.79
C THR A 244 0.52 -10.54 -3.96
N ALA A 245 0.87 -11.18 -2.85
CA ALA A 245 1.76 -12.33 -2.84
C ALA A 245 1.11 -13.62 -2.36
N THR A 246 -0.08 -13.57 -1.74
CA THR A 246 -0.81 -14.79 -1.35
C THR A 246 -2.25 -14.78 -1.84
N ILE A 247 -2.83 -15.97 -2.03
CA ILE A 247 -4.24 -16.13 -2.42
C ILE A 247 -5.18 -15.50 -1.36
N PRO A 248 -5.01 -15.72 -0.04
CA PRO A 248 -5.86 -15.07 0.96
C PRO A 248 -5.76 -13.55 0.95
N GLU A 249 -4.56 -12.99 0.76
CA GLU A 249 -4.37 -11.54 0.60
C GLU A 249 -5.04 -11.00 -0.67
N TYR A 250 -4.90 -11.70 -1.80
CA TYR A 250 -5.57 -11.33 -3.04
C TYR A 250 -7.10 -11.30 -2.85
N ASN A 251 -7.65 -12.39 -2.31
CA ASN A 251 -9.08 -12.54 -2.09
C ASN A 251 -9.63 -11.49 -1.10
N SER A 252 -8.91 -11.18 -0.02
CA SER A 252 -9.34 -10.18 0.96
C SER A 252 -9.56 -8.79 0.34
N ILE A 253 -8.85 -8.49 -0.76
CA ILE A 253 -9.00 -7.26 -1.53
C ILE A 253 -10.08 -7.42 -2.60
N VAL A 254 -10.05 -8.46 -3.42
CA VAL A 254 -10.88 -8.52 -4.64
C VAL A 254 -12.31 -9.01 -4.42
N GLU A 255 -12.59 -9.80 -3.39
CA GLU A 255 -13.91 -10.39 -3.16
C GLU A 255 -15.01 -9.36 -2.93
N GLU A 256 -16.23 -9.67 -3.37
CA GLU A 256 -17.39 -8.80 -3.19
C GLU A 256 -17.74 -8.60 -1.71
N LEU A 257 -18.48 -7.54 -1.40
CA LEU A 257 -19.05 -7.27 -0.07
C LEU A 257 -18.02 -6.96 1.03
N ASN A 258 -16.81 -6.54 0.66
CA ASN A 258 -15.80 -6.03 1.58
C ASN A 258 -15.71 -4.48 1.57
N LYS A 259 -14.72 -3.90 2.25
CA LYS A 259 -14.55 -2.44 2.34
C LYS A 259 -13.63 -1.84 1.26
N TYR A 260 -12.95 -2.67 0.47
CA TYR A 260 -12.02 -2.20 -0.57
C TYR A 260 -12.78 -1.74 -1.81
N LYS A 261 -12.44 -0.55 -2.34
CA LYS A 261 -13.02 -0.02 -3.58
C LYS A 261 -12.36 -0.53 -4.86
N ILE A 262 -11.20 -1.16 -4.73
CA ILE A 262 -10.48 -1.82 -5.83
C ILE A 262 -10.91 -3.29 -5.95
N GLY A 263 -10.74 -3.87 -7.13
CA GLY A 263 -11.11 -5.26 -7.39
C GLY A 263 -10.17 -5.94 -8.37
N LYS A 264 -10.69 -6.96 -9.07
CA LYS A 264 -9.91 -7.80 -9.99
C LYS A 264 -9.22 -7.03 -11.13
N LYS A 265 -9.66 -5.81 -11.45
CA LYS A 265 -9.03 -4.98 -12.48
C LYS A 265 -7.70 -4.39 -12.02
N GLU A 266 -7.63 -3.99 -10.75
CA GLU A 266 -6.49 -3.27 -10.19
C GLU A 266 -5.60 -4.15 -9.31
N THR A 267 -6.02 -5.35 -8.93
CA THR A 267 -5.24 -6.25 -8.05
C THR A 267 -4.63 -7.41 -8.84
N PHE A 268 -3.34 -7.68 -8.61
CA PHE A 268 -2.55 -8.68 -9.32
C PHE A 268 -1.87 -9.64 -8.33
N LEU A 269 -2.15 -10.93 -8.42
CA LEU A 269 -1.47 -11.96 -7.63
C LEU A 269 -0.17 -12.36 -8.35
N THR A 270 0.95 -11.75 -7.96
CA THR A 270 2.25 -11.95 -8.63
C THR A 270 3.38 -12.40 -7.71
N GLY A 271 3.20 -12.30 -6.38
CA GLY A 271 4.35 -12.25 -5.47
C GLY A 271 4.96 -10.85 -5.41
N PHE A 272 5.95 -10.68 -4.55
CA PHE A 272 6.68 -9.43 -4.38
C PHE A 272 8.05 -9.48 -5.07
N PRO A 273 8.48 -8.45 -5.82
CA PRO A 273 9.78 -8.42 -6.48
C PRO A 273 10.97 -8.76 -5.57
N ARG A 274 10.93 -8.35 -4.29
CA ARG A 274 11.99 -8.64 -3.32
C ARG A 274 12.09 -10.12 -2.95
N HIS A 275 11.01 -10.88 -3.10
CA HIS A 275 10.95 -12.29 -2.72
C HIS A 275 11.87 -13.17 -3.56
N ASP A 276 12.12 -12.82 -4.83
CA ASP A 276 13.08 -13.54 -5.69
C ASP A 276 14.50 -13.50 -5.10
N LYS A 277 14.94 -12.30 -4.70
CA LYS A 277 16.25 -12.13 -4.07
C LYS A 277 16.29 -12.74 -2.67
N LEU A 278 15.20 -12.61 -1.92
CA LEU A 278 15.06 -13.19 -0.59
C LEU A 278 15.24 -14.71 -0.63
N LEU A 279 14.52 -15.41 -1.52
CA LEU A 279 14.57 -16.87 -1.64
C LEU A 279 15.94 -17.36 -2.13
N SER A 280 16.51 -16.71 -3.14
CA SER A 280 17.79 -17.13 -3.73
C SER A 280 18.98 -17.04 -2.78
N GLY A 281 18.94 -16.16 -1.78
CA GLY A 281 19.99 -16.05 -0.75
C GLY A 281 19.69 -16.80 0.55
N ASN A 282 18.66 -17.66 0.60
CA ASN A 282 18.26 -18.32 1.83
C ASN A 282 19.31 -19.31 2.36
N ILE A 283 19.79 -19.11 3.59
CA ILE A 283 20.75 -20.00 4.24
C ILE A 283 20.00 -20.96 5.18
N LYS A 284 20.21 -22.27 5.00
CA LYS A 284 19.66 -23.32 5.87
C LYS A 284 20.61 -23.60 7.02
N GLY A 285 20.06 -23.90 8.21
CA GLY A 285 20.85 -24.32 9.37
C GLY A 285 21.68 -23.21 10.04
N ALA A 286 21.38 -21.93 9.77
CA ALA A 286 22.02 -20.83 10.49
C ALA A 286 21.68 -20.89 11.99
N LYS A 287 22.63 -20.52 12.84
CA LYS A 287 22.42 -20.46 14.30
C LYS A 287 22.11 -19.03 14.74
N THR A 288 21.23 -18.34 14.04
CA THR A 288 20.84 -16.96 14.38
C THR A 288 19.37 -16.89 14.73
N ILE A 289 19.07 -16.28 15.87
CA ILE A 289 17.73 -15.86 16.30
C ILE A 289 17.61 -14.37 16.03
N LEU A 290 16.62 -13.99 15.23
CA LEU A 290 16.29 -12.61 14.95
C LEU A 290 15.12 -12.19 15.83
N ILE A 291 15.27 -11.08 16.53
CA ILE A 291 14.20 -10.48 17.33
C ILE A 291 13.82 -9.16 16.67
N VAL A 292 12.61 -9.09 16.12
CA VAL A 292 12.07 -7.88 15.48
C VAL A 292 10.64 -7.69 15.97
N HIS A 293 10.34 -6.54 16.53
CA HIS A 293 9.01 -6.23 17.06
C HIS A 293 8.40 -5.03 16.36
N THR A 294 7.07 -4.94 16.39
CA THR A 294 6.33 -3.73 16.01
C THR A 294 6.45 -2.66 17.09
N TRP A 295 5.79 -1.51 16.90
CA TRP A 295 5.70 -0.42 17.86
C TRP A 295 4.24 -0.20 18.25
N ARG A 296 3.99 0.59 19.30
CA ARG A 296 2.63 1.01 19.69
C ARG A 296 2.54 2.52 19.61
N HIS A 297 1.43 3.03 19.08
CA HIS A 297 1.24 4.48 18.99
C HIS A 297 1.18 5.12 20.39
N TYR A 298 0.45 4.50 21.31
CA TYR A 298 0.15 5.03 22.65
C TYR A 298 1.33 5.05 23.62
N ILE A 299 2.42 4.33 23.34
CA ILE A 299 3.64 4.37 24.18
C ILE A 299 4.70 5.37 23.68
N MET A 300 4.47 6.01 22.54
CA MET A 300 5.42 6.96 21.94
C MET A 300 5.13 8.41 22.38
N GLY A 301 6.15 9.26 22.36
CA GLY A 301 5.97 10.69 22.55
C GLY A 301 5.26 11.38 21.39
N THR A 302 5.02 12.68 21.56
CA THR A 302 4.30 13.51 20.58
C THR A 302 5.08 13.62 19.27
N GLN A 303 4.38 13.81 18.14
CA GLN A 303 5.01 13.94 16.84
C GLN A 303 5.55 15.37 16.64
N ILE A 304 6.83 15.51 16.30
CA ILE A 304 7.50 16.83 16.20
C ILE A 304 7.74 17.27 14.74
N GLY A 305 7.48 16.41 13.75
CA GLY A 305 7.89 16.67 12.37
C GLY A 305 6.98 16.10 11.29
N LYS A 306 7.25 16.52 10.04
CA LYS A 306 6.63 15.99 8.83
C LYS A 306 7.24 14.62 8.51
N GLY A 307 6.72 13.57 9.15
CA GLY A 307 7.13 12.19 8.94
C GLY A 307 6.63 11.27 10.06
N ALA A 308 6.37 10.01 9.75
CA ALA A 308 5.80 9.05 10.70
C ALA A 308 6.75 8.66 11.86
N ASN A 309 8.05 8.91 11.70
CA ASN A 309 9.11 8.39 12.59
C ASN A 309 9.79 9.46 13.48
N THR A 310 9.35 10.73 13.43
CA THR A 310 9.96 11.81 14.24
C THR A 310 9.06 12.18 15.42
N ARG A 311 9.41 11.71 16.62
CA ARG A 311 8.63 11.87 17.85
C ARG A 311 9.50 12.26 19.03
N GLU A 312 8.90 12.89 20.04
CA GLU A 312 9.53 13.09 21.35
C GLU A 312 9.78 11.73 22.03
N LEU A 313 10.75 11.71 22.92
CA LEU A 313 10.95 10.59 23.82
C LEU A 313 9.91 10.64 24.94
N ASN A 314 9.14 9.57 25.07
CA ASN A 314 8.26 9.35 26.20
C ASN A 314 9.11 8.97 27.42
N LYS A 315 9.23 9.88 28.40
CA LYS A 315 9.99 9.64 29.64
C LYS A 315 9.47 8.47 30.48
N ALA A 316 8.22 8.05 30.27
CA ALA A 316 7.62 6.90 30.94
C ALA A 316 7.74 5.60 30.12
N PHE A 317 8.47 5.59 29.00
CA PHE A 317 8.53 4.44 28.09
C PHE A 317 8.92 3.13 28.81
N MET A 318 9.97 3.13 29.64
CA MET A 318 10.40 1.93 30.38
C MET A 318 9.41 1.44 31.45
N THR A 319 8.40 2.22 31.81
CA THR A 319 7.37 1.76 32.76
C THR A 319 6.24 0.98 32.08
N THR A 320 6.15 1.07 30.74
CA THR A 320 5.14 0.38 29.93
C THR A 320 5.31 -1.14 29.99
N ASN A 321 4.21 -1.89 29.86
CA ASN A 321 4.24 -3.35 29.75
C ASN A 321 5.11 -3.79 28.55
N TYR A 322 4.99 -3.05 27.44
CA TYR A 322 5.80 -3.23 26.24
C TYR A 322 7.30 -3.22 26.51
N ALA A 323 7.82 -2.15 27.10
CA ALA A 323 9.25 -2.02 27.34
C ALA A 323 9.74 -3.07 28.33
N LYS A 324 8.98 -3.34 29.40
CA LYS A 324 9.30 -4.36 30.41
C LYS A 324 9.39 -5.76 29.81
N ALA A 325 8.44 -6.16 28.96
CA ALA A 325 8.42 -7.49 28.35
C ALA A 325 9.63 -7.73 27.45
N TRP A 326 9.92 -6.78 26.54
CA TRP A 326 11.09 -6.88 25.67
C TRP A 326 12.41 -6.79 26.45
N TYR A 327 12.50 -5.91 27.44
CA TYR A 327 13.66 -5.83 28.33
C TYR A 327 13.92 -7.17 29.02
N ASN A 328 12.90 -7.78 29.62
CA ASN A 328 13.01 -9.05 30.33
C ASN A 328 13.44 -10.20 29.40
N LEU A 329 12.92 -10.25 28.17
CA LEU A 329 13.34 -11.24 27.18
C LEU A 329 14.84 -11.12 26.87
N LEU A 330 15.30 -9.90 26.57
CA LEU A 330 16.70 -9.61 26.23
C LEU A 330 17.66 -9.89 27.41
N HIS A 331 17.18 -9.78 28.65
CA HIS A 331 17.97 -10.01 29.87
C HIS A 331 17.78 -11.40 30.48
N SER A 332 17.00 -12.29 29.85
CA SER A 332 16.71 -13.60 30.42
C SER A 332 17.95 -14.47 30.53
N GLN A 333 18.09 -15.17 31.65
CA GLN A 333 19.22 -16.08 31.88
C GLN A 333 19.14 -17.30 30.95
N GLU A 334 17.93 -17.69 30.57
CA GLU A 334 17.62 -18.74 29.62
C GLU A 334 18.15 -18.40 28.22
N LEU A 335 17.90 -17.18 27.73
CA LEU A 335 18.42 -16.74 26.42
C LEU A 335 19.95 -16.68 26.43
N LYS A 336 20.54 -16.16 27.52
CA LYS A 336 22.00 -16.15 27.71
C LYS A 336 22.60 -17.55 27.70
N ASN A 337 21.96 -18.50 28.39
CA ASN A 337 22.41 -19.90 28.41
C ASN A 337 22.27 -20.56 27.03
N LEU A 338 21.21 -20.24 26.28
CA LEU A 338 21.00 -20.72 24.91
C LEU A 338 22.13 -20.25 23.98
N ILE A 339 22.49 -18.96 24.05
CA ILE A 339 23.62 -18.39 23.29
C ILE A 339 24.92 -19.11 23.64
N LYS A 340 25.22 -19.24 24.94
CA LYS A 340 26.48 -19.82 25.42
C LYS A 340 26.62 -21.32 25.12
N ASN A 341 25.56 -22.10 25.34
CA ASN A 341 25.64 -23.56 25.32
C ASN A 341 25.37 -24.16 23.93
N LEU A 342 24.51 -23.53 23.13
CA LEU A 342 24.13 -24.05 21.81
C LEU A 342 24.81 -23.31 20.65
N GLY A 343 25.51 -22.21 20.96
CA GLY A 343 26.25 -21.39 19.99
C GLY A 343 25.34 -20.59 19.06
N TYR A 344 24.18 -20.16 19.54
CA TYR A 344 23.31 -19.26 18.79
C TYR A 344 23.77 -17.81 18.93
N LYS A 345 23.69 -17.07 17.83
CA LYS A 345 23.76 -15.61 17.77
C LYS A 345 22.35 -15.05 17.93
N VAL A 346 22.19 -13.95 18.66
CA VAL A 346 20.92 -13.21 18.73
C VAL A 346 21.13 -11.83 18.14
N ILE A 347 20.27 -11.47 17.19
CA ILE A 347 20.23 -10.13 16.60
C ILE A 347 18.92 -9.47 17.01
N PHE A 348 19.02 -8.33 17.69
CA PHE A 348 17.89 -7.46 18.00
C PHE A 348 17.80 -6.34 16.96
N ALA A 349 16.71 -6.36 16.19
CA ALA A 349 16.42 -5.40 15.13
C ALA A 349 15.11 -4.65 15.49
N PRO A 350 15.16 -3.65 16.38
CA PRO A 350 13.98 -2.90 16.80
C PRO A 350 13.35 -2.14 15.64
N HIS A 351 12.04 -1.88 15.74
CA HIS A 351 11.37 -0.97 14.82
C HIS A 351 12.03 0.43 14.87
N PRO A 352 12.12 1.19 13.75
CA PRO A 352 12.72 2.52 13.72
C PRO A 352 12.20 3.50 14.78
N ASN A 353 10.91 3.44 15.11
CA ASN A 353 10.32 4.27 16.17
C ASN A 353 10.78 3.91 17.60
N ILE A 354 11.34 2.72 17.78
CA ILE A 354 11.88 2.24 19.07
C ILE A 354 13.40 2.44 19.13
N GLU A 355 14.08 2.58 17.99
CA GLU A 355 15.54 2.84 17.94
C GLU A 355 16.02 3.99 18.86
N PRO A 356 15.27 5.12 19.01
CA PRO A 356 15.65 6.19 19.94
C PRO A 356 15.71 5.78 21.42
N TYR A 357 14.97 4.74 21.82
CA TYR A 357 14.91 4.24 23.21
C TYR A 357 15.94 3.16 23.51
N LEU A 358 16.79 2.77 22.54
CA LEU A 358 17.68 1.62 22.72
C LEU A 358 18.66 1.75 23.89
N ASN A 359 19.07 2.97 24.23
CA ASN A 359 19.93 3.21 25.38
C ASN A 359 19.22 2.86 26.70
N GLU A 360 17.90 3.01 26.77
CA GLU A 360 17.10 2.68 27.95
C GLU A 360 16.96 1.15 28.15
N PHE A 361 17.08 0.38 27.07
CA PHE A 361 17.05 -1.07 27.14
C PHE A 361 18.30 -1.69 27.75
N ASN A 362 19.42 -0.98 27.90
CA ASN A 362 20.69 -1.53 28.44
C ASN A 362 21.07 -2.89 27.83
N ILE A 363 20.97 -3.01 26.50
CA ILE A 363 21.06 -4.30 25.79
C ILE A 363 22.36 -5.03 26.15
N PRO A 364 22.28 -6.32 26.59
CA PRO A 364 23.47 -7.07 26.96
C PRO A 364 24.46 -7.24 25.80
N GLN A 365 25.76 -7.20 26.10
CA GLN A 365 26.84 -7.27 25.09
C GLN A 365 26.85 -8.53 24.22
N TYR A 366 26.19 -9.61 24.67
CA TYR A 366 26.08 -10.86 23.91
C TYR A 366 24.92 -10.86 22.89
N ILE A 367 24.20 -9.74 22.75
CA ILE A 367 23.15 -9.52 21.76
C ILE A 367 23.62 -8.45 20.78
N ASP A 368 23.63 -8.79 19.49
CA ASP A 368 23.93 -7.82 18.45
C ASP A 368 22.73 -6.95 18.14
N VAL A 369 22.96 -5.66 17.89
CA VAL A 369 21.89 -4.70 17.57
C VAL A 369 22.02 -4.27 16.13
N TRP A 370 20.96 -4.50 15.34
CA TRP A 370 20.84 -3.99 13.99
C TRP A 370 19.87 -2.81 13.97
N LYS A 371 20.24 -1.72 13.31
CA LYS A 371 19.44 -0.48 13.24
C LYS A 371 19.14 -0.12 11.80
N SER A 372 17.87 0.08 11.45
CA SER A 372 17.46 0.38 10.08
C SER A 372 18.04 1.71 9.59
N ALA A 373 18.23 2.69 10.48
CA ALA A 373 18.70 4.02 10.10
C ALA A 373 20.16 4.07 9.62
N ILE A 374 21.03 3.16 10.09
CA ILE A 374 22.48 3.23 9.86
C ILE A 374 23.08 1.96 9.26
N SER A 375 22.38 0.83 9.33
CA SER A 375 22.92 -0.44 8.88
C SER A 375 22.93 -0.52 7.37
N ARG A 376 24.08 -0.90 6.80
CA ARG A 376 24.23 -1.20 5.37
C ARG A 376 23.77 -2.62 5.02
N GLU A 377 23.69 -3.50 6.01
CA GLU A 377 23.12 -4.83 5.84
C GLU A 377 21.60 -4.71 5.67
N SER A 378 21.06 -5.37 4.64
CA SER A 378 19.62 -5.39 4.38
C SER A 378 18.85 -6.19 5.42
N MET A 379 17.59 -5.81 5.65
CA MET A 379 16.69 -6.63 6.47
C MET A 379 16.49 -8.03 5.84
N GLN A 380 16.45 -8.11 4.51
CA GLN A 380 16.37 -9.38 3.78
C GLN A 380 17.56 -10.31 4.10
N SER A 381 18.77 -9.75 4.23
CA SER A 381 19.97 -10.51 4.64
C SER A 381 19.81 -11.09 6.04
N LEU A 382 19.24 -10.34 6.99
CA LEU A 382 18.95 -10.85 8.33
C LEU A 382 17.97 -12.02 8.28
N PHE A 383 16.90 -11.93 7.47
CA PHE A 383 15.97 -13.05 7.29
C PHE A 383 16.65 -14.27 6.67
N GLN A 384 17.52 -14.07 5.67
CA GLN A 384 18.31 -15.13 5.03
C GLN A 384 19.27 -15.82 5.99
N GLN A 385 19.89 -15.07 6.90
CA GLN A 385 20.89 -15.57 7.86
C GLN A 385 20.31 -16.03 9.20
N SER A 386 19.00 -15.93 9.40
CA SER A 386 18.32 -16.34 10.64
C SER A 386 17.56 -17.64 10.47
N ASN A 387 17.44 -18.45 11.52
CA ASN A 387 16.63 -19.68 11.49
C ASN A 387 15.31 -19.54 12.25
N LEU A 388 15.28 -18.60 13.19
CA LEU A 388 14.15 -18.33 14.04
C LEU A 388 13.92 -16.82 14.11
N LEU A 389 12.68 -16.41 13.91
CA LEU A 389 12.21 -15.06 14.21
C LEU A 389 11.39 -15.06 15.49
N ILE A 390 11.68 -14.14 16.40
CA ILE A 390 10.79 -13.76 17.50
C ILE A 390 10.20 -12.39 17.13
N THR A 391 8.89 -12.34 16.97
CA THR A 391 8.15 -11.13 16.61
C THR A 391 6.82 -11.07 17.33
N ASP A 392 6.02 -10.03 17.10
CA ASP A 392 4.71 -9.84 17.74
C ASP A 392 3.56 -9.81 16.71
N TYR A 393 3.26 -8.66 16.11
CA TYR A 393 2.17 -8.47 15.16
C TYR A 393 2.66 -8.00 13.79
N SER A 394 3.95 -8.22 13.49
CA SER A 394 4.60 -7.74 12.27
C SER A 394 4.29 -8.63 11.06
N SER A 395 4.12 -8.02 9.89
CA SER A 395 4.00 -8.74 8.61
C SER A 395 5.32 -9.39 8.16
N ILE A 396 6.46 -9.07 8.78
CA ILE A 396 7.75 -9.74 8.46
C ILE A 396 7.71 -11.24 8.75
N ALA A 397 6.78 -11.72 9.58
CA ALA A 397 6.60 -13.15 9.83
C ALA A 397 6.34 -13.92 8.52
N PHE A 398 5.70 -13.28 7.53
CA PHE A 398 5.48 -13.87 6.22
C PHE A 398 6.77 -14.01 5.40
N GLU A 399 7.77 -13.15 5.61
CA GLU A 399 9.09 -13.30 4.98
C GLU A 399 9.80 -14.56 5.48
N MET A 400 9.71 -14.83 6.79
CA MET A 400 10.26 -16.07 7.38
C MET A 400 9.48 -17.31 6.94
N ALA A 401 8.14 -17.22 6.88
CA ALA A 401 7.31 -18.30 6.37
C ALA A 401 7.63 -18.63 4.91
N PHE A 402 7.82 -17.61 4.07
CA PHE A 402 8.23 -17.76 2.67
C PHE A 402 9.60 -18.45 2.52
N LEU A 403 10.52 -18.21 3.45
CA LEU A 403 11.82 -18.90 3.51
C LEU A 403 11.76 -20.31 4.14
N GLY A 404 10.59 -20.76 4.61
CA GLY A 404 10.43 -22.04 5.32
C GLY A 404 11.06 -22.05 6.72
N LYS A 405 11.07 -20.90 7.40
CA LYS A 405 11.72 -20.70 8.70
C LYS A 405 10.73 -20.53 9.83
N GLN A 406 11.20 -20.79 11.05
CA GLN A 406 10.34 -20.77 12.23
C GLN A 406 10.12 -19.34 12.73
N THR A 407 8.91 -19.10 13.24
CA THR A 407 8.52 -17.84 13.87
C THR A 407 7.84 -18.12 15.19
N ILE A 408 8.24 -17.40 16.25
CA ILE A 408 7.57 -17.35 17.55
C ILE A 408 6.91 -15.98 17.68
N TYR A 409 5.63 -15.97 18.03
CA TYR A 409 4.87 -14.76 18.30
C TYR A 409 4.87 -14.46 19.81
N TYR A 410 5.58 -13.41 20.23
CA TYR A 410 5.61 -12.92 21.60
C TYR A 410 4.58 -11.81 21.81
N GLN A 411 3.32 -12.21 22.00
CA GLN A 411 2.14 -11.33 22.04
C GLN A 411 1.63 -11.13 23.48
N PHE A 412 2.48 -10.57 24.35
CA PHE A 412 2.18 -10.38 25.78
C PHE A 412 1.10 -9.30 26.05
N ASP A 413 0.85 -8.42 25.08
CA ASP A 413 -0.01 -7.23 25.15
C ASP A 413 -1.26 -7.33 24.27
N LYS A 414 -1.74 -8.55 23.97
CA LYS A 414 -2.82 -8.79 22.99
C LYS A 414 -4.08 -7.95 23.18
N GLU A 415 -4.54 -7.79 24.41
CA GLU A 415 -5.75 -7.01 24.71
C GLU A 415 -5.51 -5.49 24.51
N GLU A 416 -4.36 -4.99 24.96
CA GLU A 416 -3.92 -3.59 24.80
C GLU A 416 -3.69 -3.25 23.30
N PHE A 417 -3.06 -4.17 22.56
CA PHE A 417 -2.85 -4.00 21.13
C PHE A 417 -4.16 -3.93 20.34
N ARG A 418 -5.15 -4.76 20.72
CA ARG A 418 -6.46 -4.81 20.05
C ARG A 418 -7.38 -3.65 20.40
N SER A 419 -7.30 -3.12 21.62
CA SER A 419 -8.08 -1.94 22.02
C SER A 419 -7.56 -0.66 21.34
N GLY A 420 -6.28 -0.64 20.94
CA GLY A 420 -5.63 0.54 20.39
C GLY A 420 -5.42 1.65 21.42
N ILE A 421 -5.47 1.31 22.72
CA ILE A 421 -5.34 2.20 23.88
C ILE A 421 -4.00 1.96 24.57
#